data_AF-A0A7V6UY08-F1
#
_entry.id   AF-A0A7V6UY08-F1
#
_cell.length_a   1.000
_cell.length_b   1.000
_cell.length_c   1.000
_cell.angle_alpha   90.00
_cell.angle_beta   90.00
_cell.angle_gamma   90.00
#
_symmetry.space_group_name_H-M   'P 1'
#
loop_
_entity.id
_entity.type
_entity.pdbx_description
1 polymer ?
#
loop_
_entity_poly.entity_id
_entity_poly.type
_entity_poly.pdbx_seq_one_letter_code
_entity_poly.pdbx_strand_id
1 'polypeptide(L)'
;MILGLPSNFLYSSGIGMYKYYQKRMKQPSKYETIWAEIKRIYAENQRKYGYRRIYIELKNRGIQINHKKVLRLMRELGLRAIKNKKSINHIKEKLGI
;
A
#
# COMPACT_ATOMS: atom_id res chain seq x y z
N MET A 1 -14.85 9.71 52.53
CA MET A 1 -14.75 11.17 52.71
C MET A 1 -14.37 11.81 51.38
N ILE A 2 -15.33 12.58 50.83
CA ILE A 2 -15.25 13.72 49.89
C ILE A 2 -14.50 13.47 48.56
N LEU A 3 -15.16 13.04 47.47
CA LEU A 3 -16.10 13.74 46.56
C LEU A 3 -15.44 14.81 45.67
N GLY A 4 -15.38 14.56 44.36
CA GLY A 4 -14.96 15.56 43.37
C GLY A 4 -14.89 15.10 41.90
N LEU A 5 -15.67 14.11 41.46
CA LEU A 5 -15.95 13.99 40.02
C LEU A 5 -17.35 14.56 39.79
N PRO A 6 -17.50 15.60 38.94
CA PRO A 6 -18.77 16.27 38.76
C PRO A 6 -19.82 15.28 38.27
N SER A 7 -20.85 15.13 39.09
CA SER A 7 -22.13 14.52 38.78
C SER A 7 -22.83 15.37 37.73
N ASN A 8 -22.44 15.23 36.46
CA ASN A 8 -23.20 15.58 35.26
C ASN A 8 -22.32 15.45 34.02
N PHE A 9 -22.07 14.22 33.58
CA PHE A 9 -21.94 13.95 32.15
C PHE A 9 -22.53 12.57 31.91
N LEU A 10 -23.85 12.55 31.74
CA LEU A 10 -24.51 11.58 30.86
C LEU A 10 -23.59 11.36 29.65
N TYR A 11 -23.26 10.12 29.27
CA TYR A 11 -23.20 9.69 27.87
C TYR A 11 -22.75 8.23 27.82
N SER A 12 -23.70 7.40 27.43
CA SER A 12 -23.59 6.03 26.91
C SER A 12 -22.72 5.93 25.63
N SER A 13 -21.55 6.56 25.59
CA SER A 13 -20.80 6.82 24.35
C SER A 13 -19.41 6.18 24.28
N GLY A 14 -18.94 5.50 25.33
CA GLY A 14 -17.63 4.84 25.33
C GLY A 14 -17.63 3.48 24.63
N ILE A 15 -18.57 2.61 24.99
CA ILE A 15 -18.60 1.20 24.52
C ILE A 15 -19.11 1.10 23.08
N GLY A 16 -20.13 1.89 22.72
CA GLY A 16 -20.69 1.92 21.36
C GLY A 16 -19.70 2.47 20.35
N MET A 17 -19.04 3.58 20.67
CA MET A 17 -17.99 4.18 19.84
C MET A 17 -16.78 3.22 19.72
N TYR A 18 -16.34 2.62 20.82
CA TYR A 18 -15.25 1.64 20.81
C TYR A 18 -15.58 0.40 19.96
N LYS A 19 -16.78 -0.18 20.11
CA LYS A 19 -17.25 -1.32 19.28
C LYS A 19 -17.42 -0.92 17.81
N TYR A 20 -17.86 0.31 17.53
CA TYR A 20 -17.95 0.85 16.18
C TYR A 20 -16.59 0.96 15.50
N TYR A 21 -15.58 1.49 16.19
CA TYR A 21 -14.22 1.56 15.69
C TYR A 21 -13.61 0.17 15.47
N GLN A 22 -13.80 -0.77 16.41
CA GLN A 22 -13.35 -2.16 16.21
C GLN A 22 -14.00 -2.82 14.99
N LYS A 23 -15.30 -2.63 14.78
CA LYS A 23 -16.02 -3.22 13.64
C LYS A 23 -15.54 -2.65 12.30
N ARG A 24 -15.16 -1.37 12.25
CA ARG A 24 -14.53 -0.77 11.06
C ARG A 24 -13.10 -1.26 10.82
N MET A 25 -12.33 -1.52 11.89
CA MET A 25 -10.96 -2.06 11.77
C MET A 25 -10.94 -3.52 11.29
N LYS A 26 -12.00 -4.29 11.55
CA LYS A 26 -12.15 -5.69 11.09
C LYS A 26 -12.59 -5.84 9.64
N GLN A 27 -13.06 -4.77 8.99
CA GLN A 27 -13.29 -4.85 7.55
C GLN A 27 -11.93 -4.78 6.86
N PRO A 28 -11.62 -5.72 5.94
CA PRO A 28 -10.38 -5.64 5.19
C PRO A 28 -10.40 -4.28 4.51
N SER A 29 -9.48 -3.42 4.93
CA SER A 29 -9.47 -2.07 4.40
C SER A 29 -9.33 -2.20 2.89
N LYS A 30 -10.00 -1.35 2.11
CA LYS A 30 -9.86 -1.32 0.65
C LYS A 30 -8.37 -1.35 0.20
N TYR A 31 -7.46 -0.95 1.09
CA TYR A 31 -6.02 -0.98 0.89
C TYR A 31 -5.38 -2.36 1.01
N GLU A 32 -5.89 -3.27 1.85
CA GLU A 32 -5.37 -4.65 1.95
C GLU A 32 -5.55 -5.41 0.65
N THR A 33 -6.71 -5.28 0.00
CA THR A 33 -6.98 -5.87 -1.31
C THR A 33 -6.02 -5.31 -2.37
N ILE A 34 -5.76 -4.00 -2.34
CA ILE A 34 -4.84 -3.35 -3.27
C ILE A 34 -3.38 -3.76 -3.01
N TRP A 35 -2.99 -3.93 -1.74
CA TRP A 35 -1.67 -4.44 -1.36
C TRP A 35 -1.44 -5.86 -1.85
N ALA A 36 -2.43 -6.73 -1.68
CA ALA A 36 -2.38 -8.09 -2.20
C ALA A 36 -2.21 -8.09 -3.73
N GLU A 37 -2.98 -7.27 -4.42
CA GLU A 37 -2.93 -7.19 -5.88
C GLU A 37 -1.61 -6.62 -6.41
N ILE A 38 -1.06 -5.59 -5.77
CA ILE A 38 0.26 -5.05 -6.09
C ILE A 38 1.34 -6.13 -5.91
N LYS A 39 1.30 -6.88 -4.80
CA LYS A 39 2.25 -7.97 -4.55
C LYS A 39 2.13 -9.08 -5.59
N ARG A 40 0.91 -9.45 -5.96
CA ARG A 40 0.62 -10.44 -6.98
C ARG A 40 1.19 -10.03 -8.35
N ILE A 41 0.84 -8.85 -8.85
CA ILE A 41 1.36 -8.32 -10.12
C ILE A 41 2.90 -8.25 -10.09
N TYR A 42 3.47 -7.81 -8.97
CA TYR A 42 4.92 -7.69 -8.82
C TYR A 42 5.62 -9.06 -8.87
N ALA A 43 5.05 -10.10 -8.26
CA ALA A 43 5.58 -11.47 -8.29
C ALA A 43 5.42 -12.10 -9.68
N GLU A 44 4.23 -11.98 -10.30
CA GLU A 44 3.94 -12.46 -11.66
C GLU A 44 4.96 -11.90 -12.68
N ASN A 45 5.38 -10.64 -12.51
CA ASN A 45 6.31 -9.96 -13.40
C ASN A 45 7.78 -10.06 -12.95
N GLN A 46 8.13 -11.08 -12.15
CA GLN A 46 9.50 -11.37 -11.71
C GLN A 46 10.18 -10.14 -11.07
N ARG A 47 9.43 -9.28 -10.37
CA ARG A 47 9.93 -8.09 -9.69
C ARG A 47 10.54 -7.01 -10.62
N LYS A 48 10.37 -7.16 -11.94
CA LYS A 48 10.88 -6.20 -12.95
C LYS A 48 10.03 -4.94 -13.03
N TYR A 49 8.77 -5.03 -12.63
CA TYR A 49 7.82 -3.94 -12.78
C TYR A 49 7.96 -2.91 -11.66
N GLY A 50 8.13 -1.65 -12.06
CA GLY A 50 8.01 -0.50 -11.16
C GLY A 50 6.59 0.02 -11.09
N TYR A 51 6.37 1.01 -10.21
CA TYR A 51 5.03 1.53 -9.90
C TYR A 51 4.23 1.99 -11.12
N ARG A 52 4.88 2.49 -12.16
CA ARG A 52 4.20 2.95 -13.38
C ARG A 52 3.61 1.79 -14.18
N ARG A 53 4.31 0.66 -14.26
CA ARG A 53 3.80 -0.56 -14.92
C ARG A 53 2.73 -1.24 -14.06
N ILE A 54 2.93 -1.29 -12.74
CA ILE A 54 1.93 -1.82 -11.81
C ILE A 54 0.65 -0.99 -11.85
N TYR A 55 0.74 0.34 -11.95
CA TYR A 55 -0.44 1.20 -12.10
C TYR A 55 -1.24 0.89 -13.38
N ILE A 56 -0.57 0.63 -14.51
CA ILE A 56 -1.22 0.26 -15.77
C ILE A 56 -1.94 -1.10 -15.62
N GLU A 57 -1.28 -2.09 -15.04
CA GLU A 57 -1.88 -3.40 -14.76
C GLU A 57 -3.10 -3.30 -13.83
N LEU A 58 -3.00 -2.51 -12.76
CA LEU A 58 -4.13 -2.26 -11.87
C LEU A 58 -5.30 -1.61 -12.62
N LYS A 59 -5.02 -0.66 -13.52
CA LYS A 59 -6.05 -0.05 -14.37
C LYS A 59 -6.67 -1.05 -15.34
N ASN A 60 -5.87 -1.94 -15.92
CA ASN A 60 -6.34 -3.01 -16.82
C ASN A 60 -7.24 -4.00 -16.08
N ARG A 61 -6.98 -4.25 -14.80
CA ARG A 61 -7.83 -5.07 -13.91
C ARG A 61 -9.05 -4.31 -13.36
N GLY A 62 -9.33 -3.11 -13.86
CA GLY A 62 -10.48 -2.29 -13.45
C GLY A 62 -10.29 -1.53 -12.13
N ILE A 63 -9.10 -1.56 -11.52
CA ILE A 63 -8.82 -0.89 -10.26
C ILE A 63 -8.39 0.56 -10.53
N GLN A 64 -9.30 1.50 -10.29
CA GLN A 64 -9.01 2.92 -10.39
C GLN A 64 -8.32 3.43 -9.11
N ILE A 65 -7.00 3.59 -9.18
CA ILE A 65 -6.19 4.18 -8.13
C ILE A 65 -5.23 5.22 -8.70
N ASN A 66 -5.02 6.32 -7.99
CA ASN A 66 -4.03 7.31 -8.41
C ASN A 66 -2.62 6.68 -8.44
N HIS A 67 -1.86 6.88 -9.52
CA HIS A 67 -0.48 6.41 -9.67
C HIS A 67 0.46 6.88 -8.53
N LYS A 68 0.19 8.06 -7.93
CA LYS A 68 0.92 8.54 -6.74
C LYS A 68 0.66 7.66 -5.51
N LYS A 69 -0.58 7.17 -5.36
CA LYS A 69 -0.94 6.22 -4.30
C LYS A 69 -0.24 4.88 -4.52
N VAL A 70 -0.21 4.37 -5.76
CA VAL A 70 0.53 3.12 -6.08
C VAL A 70 2.01 3.26 -5.70
N LEU A 71 2.64 4.39 -6.02
CA LEU A 71 4.02 4.67 -5.62
C LEU A 71 4.20 4.65 -4.09
N ARG A 72 3.30 5.30 -3.35
CA ARG A 72 3.33 5.31 -1.88
C ARG A 72 3.17 3.90 -1.31
N LEU A 73 2.19 3.13 -1.78
CA LEU A 73 1.94 1.77 -1.31
C LEU A 73 3.13 0.85 -1.61
N MET A 74 3.74 0.94 -2.80
CA MET A 74 4.95 0.17 -3.10
C MET A 74 6.12 0.54 -2.17
N ARG A 75 6.26 1.82 -1.81
CA ARG A 75 7.29 2.26 -0.85
C ARG A 75 7.04 1.71 0.55
N GLU A 76 5.79 1.77 1.03
CA GLU A 76 5.38 1.20 2.32
C GLU A 76 5.61 -0.32 2.36
N LEU A 77 5.41 -1.02 1.23
CA LEU A 77 5.65 -2.45 1.08
C LEU A 77 7.13 -2.81 0.77
N GLY A 78 8.02 -1.82 0.63
CA GLY A 78 9.44 -2.06 0.28
C GLY A 78 9.69 -2.63 -1.12
N LEU A 79 8.70 -2.56 -2.02
CA LEU A 79 8.79 -3.13 -3.37
C LEU A 79 9.53 -2.17 -4.31
N ARG A 80 10.62 -2.65 -4.92
CA ARG A 80 11.44 -1.88 -5.87
C ARG A 80 11.71 -2.71 -7.13
N ALA A 81 11.55 -2.09 -8.29
CA ALA A 81 11.85 -2.74 -9.56
C ALA A 81 13.33 -3.14 -9.63
N ILE A 82 13.59 -4.42 -9.90
CA ILE A 82 14.93 -4.91 -10.14
C ILE A 82 15.34 -4.48 -11.55
N LYS A 83 16.40 -3.67 -11.64
CA LYS A 83 17.07 -3.33 -12.90
C LYS A 83 18.38 -4.11 -12.98
N ASN A 84 18.51 -4.95 -14.00
CA ASN A 84 19.80 -5.56 -14.30
C ASN A 84 20.76 -4.45 -14.76
N LYS A 85 21.91 -4.29 -14.09
CA LYS A 85 22.99 -3.45 -14.62
C LYS A 85 23.42 -4.04 -15.96
N LYS A 86 23.53 -3.22 -16.99
CA LYS A 86 24.16 -3.66 -18.25
C LYS A 86 25.60 -4.05 -17.94
N SER A 87 26.04 -5.19 -18.45
CA SER A 87 27.44 -5.62 -18.32
C SER A 87 28.35 -4.52 -18.89
N ILE A 88 29.42 -4.18 -18.17
CA ILE A 88 30.39 -3.15 -18.59
C ILE A 88 30.97 -3.50 -19.97
N ASN A 89 31.13 -4.79 -20.27
CA ASN A 89 31.66 -5.26 -21.55
C ASN A 89 30.73 -4.90 -22.72
N HIS A 90 29.41 -5.03 -22.54
CA HIS A 90 28.44 -4.62 -23.56
C HIS A 90 28.41 -3.11 -23.78
N ILE A 91 28.76 -2.32 -22.76
CA ILE A 91 28.88 -0.86 -22.88
C ILE A 91 30.16 -0.50 -23.64
N LYS A 92 31.26 -1.20 -23.38
CA LYS A 92 32.55 -1.07 -24.07
C LYS A 92 32.44 -1.39 -25.56
N GLU A 93 31.87 -2.54 -25.90
CA GLU A 93 31.60 -2.95 -27.30
C GLU A 93 30.75 -1.92 -28.05
N LYS A 94 29.75 -1.32 -27.40
CA LYS A 94 28.89 -0.31 -28.01
C LYS A 94 29.57 1.06 -28.19
N LEU A 95 30.58 1.36 -27.37
CA LEU A 95 31.34 2.61 -27.43
C LEU A 95 32.64 2.49 -28.25
N GLY A 96 32.98 1.28 -28.73
CA GLY A 96 34.20 1.04 -29.49
C GLY A 96 35.49 1.19 -28.67
N ILE A 97 35.41 0.94 -27.35
CA ILE A 97 36.54 1.01 -26.39
C ILE A 97 36.88 -0.39 -25.90
#